data_AF-I3IME5-F1
#
_entry.id   AF-I3IME5-F1
#
_cell.length_a   1.000
_cell.length_b   1.000
_cell.length_c   1.000
_cell.angle_alpha   90.00
_cell.angle_beta   90.00
_cell.angle_gamma   90.00
#
_symmetry.space_group_name_H-M   'P 1'
#
loop_
_entity.id
_entity.type
_entity.pdbx_description
1 polymer ?
#
loop_
_entity_poly.entity_id
_entity_poly.type
_entity_poly.pdbx_seq_one_letter_code
_entity_poly.pdbx_strand_id
1 'polypeptide(L)'
;MSTEKIKLCPECESEYYAHISVCADCGVSLVMPQEIEKERNKKSDIPAPLHEELVTIREEGKEGIRELSDLLSRNGIFCKIVLAPGCSTGKCGCRYLLLIPKKDVPAAHGCIEEFYTQKYPEIKTSQEWESQGRCPACGYCVGPDMRECPDCGLLFIIEI
;
A
#
# COMPACT_ATOMS: atom_id res chain seq x y z
N MET A 1 -25.85 29.22 5.81
CA MET A 1 -24.44 28.83 5.96
C MET A 1 -23.93 28.44 4.60
N SER A 2 -23.09 29.27 3.98
CA SER A 2 -22.62 29.07 2.61
C SER A 2 -21.63 27.91 2.58
N THR A 3 -21.93 26.86 1.82
CA THR A 3 -21.00 25.77 1.54
C THR A 3 -19.89 26.30 0.63
N GLU A 4 -18.80 26.77 1.21
CA GLU A 4 -17.65 27.24 0.45
C GLU A 4 -17.11 26.07 -0.40
N LYS A 5 -17.20 26.24 -1.72
CA LYS A 5 -16.69 25.24 -2.67
C LYS A 5 -15.17 25.23 -2.59
N ILE A 6 -14.57 24.06 -2.47
CA ILE A 6 -13.11 23.85 -2.44
C ILE A 6 -12.63 23.14 -3.71
N LYS A 7 -11.41 23.45 -4.14
CA LYS A 7 -10.64 22.76 -5.18
C LYS A 7 -9.45 22.05 -4.56
N LEU A 8 -8.91 21.07 -5.28
CA LEU A 8 -7.76 20.27 -4.90
C LEU A 8 -6.66 20.37 -5.95
N CYS A 9 -5.41 20.32 -5.51
CA CYS A 9 -4.29 20.06 -6.40
C CYS A 9 -4.25 18.56 -6.75
N PRO A 10 -4.22 18.17 -8.03
CA PRO A 10 -4.17 16.76 -8.42
C PRO A 10 -2.83 16.08 -8.08
N GLU A 11 -1.76 16.86 -7.87
CA GLU A 11 -0.41 16.33 -7.59
C GLU A 11 -0.14 16.19 -6.09
N CYS A 12 -0.42 17.25 -5.31
CA CYS A 12 -0.08 17.31 -3.87
C CYS A 12 -1.29 17.22 -2.94
N GLU A 13 -2.50 17.04 -3.48
CA GLU A 13 -3.77 16.92 -2.74
C GLU A 13 -4.15 18.13 -1.85
N SER A 14 -3.43 19.25 -1.94
CA SER A 14 -3.70 20.46 -1.14
C SER A 14 -5.04 21.12 -1.48
N GLU A 15 -5.73 21.64 -0.47
CA GLU A 15 -7.05 22.26 -0.56
C GLU A 15 -6.97 23.77 -0.78
N TYR A 16 -7.85 24.28 -1.64
CA TYR A 16 -7.92 25.69 -2.00
C TYR A 16 -9.37 26.15 -2.11
N TYR A 17 -9.62 27.43 -1.86
CA TYR A 17 -10.91 28.04 -2.16
C TYR A 17 -11.21 28.01 -3.66
N ALA A 18 -12.49 27.83 -4.04
CA ALA A 18 -12.89 27.67 -5.45
C ALA A 18 -12.48 28.80 -6.40
N HIS A 19 -12.24 30.01 -5.88
CA HIS A 19 -11.79 31.15 -6.69
C HIS A 19 -10.32 31.05 -7.09
N ILE A 20 -9.53 30.19 -6.45
CA ILE A 20 -8.13 29.95 -6.79
C ILE A 20 -8.07 28.96 -7.95
N SER A 21 -7.18 29.20 -8.91
CA SER A 21 -7.08 28.41 -10.15
C SER A 21 -5.81 27.57 -10.26
N VAL A 22 -4.73 27.93 -9.54
CA VAL A 22 -3.41 27.31 -9.67
C VAL A 22 -2.83 27.00 -8.28
N CYS A 23 -2.19 25.84 -8.15
CA CYS A 23 -1.47 25.43 -6.94
C CYS A 23 -0.24 26.31 -6.73
N ALA A 24 -0.06 26.86 -5.53
CA ALA A 24 1.09 27.70 -5.23
C ALA A 24 2.42 26.92 -5.25
N ASP A 25 2.40 25.65 -4.86
CA ASP A 25 3.60 24.81 -4.77
C ASP A 25 3.91 24.08 -6.08
N CYS A 26 2.89 23.53 -6.74
CA CYS A 26 3.07 22.70 -7.94
C CYS A 26 2.95 23.48 -9.24
N GLY A 27 2.35 24.67 -9.23
CA GLY A 27 2.09 25.47 -10.43
C GLY A 27 1.05 24.87 -11.40
N VAL A 28 0.37 23.80 -11.01
CA VAL A 28 -0.65 23.12 -11.84
C VAL A 28 -2.06 23.65 -11.60
N SER A 29 -2.95 23.44 -12.57
CA SER A 29 -4.36 23.84 -12.45
C SER A 29 -5.09 23.02 -11.38
N LEU A 30 -5.80 23.72 -10.50
CA LEU A 30 -6.59 23.11 -9.43
C LEU A 30 -7.93 22.61 -9.98
N VAL A 31 -8.36 21.44 -9.53
CA VAL A 31 -9.56 20.75 -10.01
C VAL A 31 -10.58 20.59 -8.88
N MET A 32 -11.86 20.51 -9.21
CA MET A 32 -12.88 20.16 -8.23
C MET A 32 -12.78 18.68 -7.84
N PRO A 33 -13.14 18.31 -6.60
CA PRO A 33 -13.17 16.89 -6.19
C PRO A 33 -13.99 16.00 -7.15
N GLN A 34 -15.13 16.52 -7.63
CA GLN A 34 -15.99 15.84 -8.60
C GLN A 34 -15.36 15.64 -9.99
N GLU A 35 -14.34 16.43 -10.35
CA GLU A 35 -13.60 16.26 -11.61
C GLU A 35 -12.56 15.14 -11.48
N ILE A 36 -11.91 15.03 -10.31
CA ILE A 36 -11.02 13.90 -9.97
C ILE A 36 -11.81 12.57 -10.00
N GLU A 37 -13.03 12.57 -9.45
CA GLU A 37 -13.91 11.38 -9.49
C GLU A 37 -14.32 10.99 -10.92
N LYS A 38 -14.56 11.97 -11.80
CA LYS A 38 -14.88 11.73 -13.21
C LYS A 38 -13.69 11.21 -14.01
N GLU A 39 -12.48 11.70 -13.76
CA GLU A 39 -11.28 11.19 -14.42
C GLU A 39 -10.92 9.78 -13.94
N ARG A 40 -11.10 9.48 -12.65
CA ARG A 40 -10.97 8.11 -12.13
C ARG A 40 -11.92 7.13 -12.82
N ASN A 41 -13.17 7.56 -13.07
CA ASN A 41 -14.15 6.75 -13.80
C ASN A 41 -13.90 6.68 -15.33
N LYS A 42 -13.11 7.60 -15.91
CA LYS A 42 -12.73 7.56 -17.34
C LYS A 42 -11.45 6.76 -17.61
N LYS A 43 -10.54 6.66 -16.64
CA LYS A 43 -9.29 5.88 -16.76
C LYS A 43 -9.46 4.39 -16.46
N SER A 44 -10.61 3.97 -15.97
CA SER A 44 -10.98 2.57 -15.78
C SER A 44 -11.49 1.94 -17.08
N ASP A 45 -10.63 1.84 -18.10
CA ASP A 45 -10.86 0.99 -19.28
C ASP A 45 -10.45 -0.48 -19.01
N ILE A 46 -10.36 -0.87 -17.74
CA ILE A 46 -10.46 -2.27 -17.35
C ILE A 46 -11.93 -2.50 -17.00
N PRO A 47 -12.70 -3.28 -17.79
CA PRO A 47 -14.07 -3.59 -17.47
C PRO A 47 -14.13 -4.15 -16.05
N ALA A 48 -14.80 -3.45 -15.14
CA ALA A 48 -15.16 -4.02 -13.86
C ALA A 48 -15.93 -5.31 -14.16
N PRO A 49 -15.46 -6.48 -13.69
CA PRO A 49 -16.11 -7.72 -14.08
C PRO A 49 -17.52 -7.74 -13.50
N LEU A 50 -18.50 -7.69 -14.39
CA LEU A 50 -19.90 -7.90 -14.07
C LEU A 50 -19.99 -9.30 -13.45
N HIS A 51 -20.32 -9.39 -12.16
CA HIS A 51 -20.58 -10.62 -11.39
C HIS A 51 -19.39 -11.42 -10.82
N GLU A 52 -18.16 -10.91 -10.81
CA GLU A 52 -17.05 -11.65 -10.19
C GLU A 52 -16.98 -11.46 -8.67
N GLU A 53 -16.83 -12.57 -7.94
CA GLU A 53 -16.59 -12.61 -6.50
C GLU A 53 -15.25 -11.90 -6.21
N LEU A 54 -15.33 -10.72 -5.59
CA LEU A 54 -14.17 -10.00 -5.11
C LEU A 54 -13.76 -10.53 -3.75
N VAL A 55 -12.48 -10.87 -3.61
CA VAL A 55 -11.89 -11.37 -2.36
C VAL A 55 -10.84 -10.39 -1.85
N THR A 56 -10.76 -10.26 -0.53
CA THR A 56 -9.73 -9.43 0.12
C THR A 56 -8.41 -10.18 0.14
N ILE A 57 -7.33 -9.55 -0.33
CA ILE A 57 -5.98 -10.15 -0.31
C ILE A 57 -5.01 -9.45 0.65
N ARG A 58 -5.27 -8.19 1.00
CA ARG A 58 -4.43 -7.40 1.92
C ARG A 58 -5.25 -6.37 2.67
N GLU A 59 -4.74 -6.00 3.85
CA GLU A 59 -5.27 -4.93 4.68
C GLU A 59 -4.12 -4.03 5.15
N GLU A 60 -4.14 -2.75 4.81
CA GLU A 60 -3.04 -1.81 5.08
C GLU A 60 -3.52 -0.40 5.43
N GLY A 61 -2.59 0.47 5.84
CA GLY A 61 -2.80 1.91 5.92
C GLY A 61 -3.02 2.56 4.54
N LYS A 62 -3.44 3.84 4.52
CA LYS A 62 -3.82 4.57 3.30
C LYS A 62 -2.70 4.61 2.26
N GLU A 63 -1.46 4.83 2.69
CA GLU A 63 -0.28 4.96 1.83
C GLU A 63 0.09 3.60 1.24
N GLY A 64 0.20 2.57 2.08
CA GLY A 64 0.55 1.21 1.65
C GLY A 64 -0.49 0.59 0.73
N ILE A 65 -1.79 0.75 1.03
CA ILE A 65 -2.86 0.20 0.20
C ILE A 65 -2.89 0.85 -1.19
N ARG A 66 -2.56 2.15 -1.29
CA ARG A 66 -2.47 2.88 -2.56
C ARG A 66 -1.29 2.41 -3.39
N GLU A 67 -0.12 2.23 -2.76
CA GLU A 67 1.07 1.70 -3.43
C GLU A 67 0.80 0.32 -4.05
N LEU A 68 0.16 -0.58 -3.31
CA LEU A 68 -0.23 -1.90 -3.82
C LEU A 68 -1.27 -1.81 -4.94
N SER A 69 -2.24 -0.90 -4.84
CA SER A 69 -3.24 -0.70 -5.89
C SER A 69 -2.60 -0.21 -7.20
N ASP A 70 -1.65 0.71 -7.12
CA ASP A 70 -0.91 1.21 -8.28
C ASP A 70 -0.04 0.11 -8.89
N LEU A 71 0.64 -0.70 -8.05
CA LEU A 71 1.41 -1.85 -8.48
C LEU A 71 0.54 -2.85 -9.28
N LEU A 72 -0.61 -3.25 -8.73
CA LEU A 72 -1.51 -4.19 -9.40
C LEU A 72 -2.07 -3.62 -10.71
N SER A 73 -2.44 -2.34 -10.71
CA SER A 73 -2.95 -1.66 -11.90
C SER A 73 -1.91 -1.61 -13.03
N ARG A 74 -0.64 -1.34 -12.70
CA ARG A 74 0.48 -1.36 -13.67
C ARG A 74 0.74 -2.76 -14.26
N ASN A 75 0.41 -3.81 -13.51
CA ASN A 75 0.50 -5.20 -13.93
C ASN A 75 -0.80 -5.72 -14.59
N GLY A 76 -1.77 -4.84 -14.86
CA GLY A 76 -3.02 -5.19 -15.54
C GLY A 76 -4.03 -5.94 -14.66
N ILE A 77 -3.85 -5.94 -13.33
CA ILE A 77 -4.72 -6.61 -12.37
C ILE A 77 -5.73 -5.61 -11.83
N PHE A 78 -7.02 -5.91 -12.01
CA PHE A 78 -8.10 -5.11 -11.43
C PHE A 78 -8.10 -5.23 -9.91
N CYS A 79 -8.21 -4.09 -9.22
CA CYS A 79 -8.34 -4.05 -7.78
C CYS A 79 -9.30 -2.94 -7.32
N LYS A 80 -9.83 -3.11 -6.11
CA LYS A 80 -10.74 -2.16 -5.46
C LYS A 80 -10.32 -1.97 -4.02
N ILE A 81 -10.17 -0.73 -3.60
CA ILE A 81 -9.91 -0.37 -2.21
C ILE A 81 -11.24 -0.08 -1.50
N VAL A 82 -11.45 -0.65 -0.32
CA VAL A 82 -12.57 -0.31 0.58
C VAL A 82 -12.06 -0.05 1.99
N LEU A 83 -12.85 0.66 2.80
CA LEU A 83 -12.53 0.86 4.21
C LEU A 83 -12.77 -0.43 5.00
N ALA A 84 -11.85 -0.78 5.91
CA ALA A 84 -12.06 -1.90 6.81
C ALA A 84 -13.25 -1.64 7.76
N PRO A 85 -14.04 -2.66 8.12
CA PRO A 85 -15.16 -2.51 9.03
C PRO A 85 -14.69 -2.02 10.41
N GLY A 86 -15.49 -1.16 11.05
CA GLY A 86 -15.21 -0.64 12.39
C GLY A 86 -14.51 0.73 12.44
N CYS A 87 -14.11 1.31 11.29
CA CYS A 87 -13.64 2.70 11.25
C CYS A 87 -14.81 3.65 10.96
N SER A 88 -15.24 4.44 11.94
CA SER A 88 -16.07 5.63 11.72
C SER A 88 -15.16 6.82 11.40
N THR A 89 -15.51 7.57 10.35
CA THR A 89 -14.76 8.72 9.87
C THR A 89 -14.47 9.71 11.01
N GLY A 90 -13.19 9.99 11.30
CA GLY A 90 -12.85 11.07 12.24
C GLY A 90 -11.48 11.05 12.94
N LYS A 91 -10.75 9.94 13.00
CA LYS A 91 -9.36 9.93 13.55
C LYS A 91 -8.44 8.99 12.77
N CYS A 92 -7.29 9.53 12.40
CA CYS A 92 -6.23 8.96 11.56
C CYS A 92 -5.67 7.63 12.10
N GLY A 93 -6.22 6.52 11.61
CA GLY A 93 -5.73 5.15 11.84
C GLY A 93 -6.55 4.09 11.10
N CYS A 94 -7.38 4.50 10.13
CA CYS A 94 -8.21 3.55 9.41
C CYS A 94 -7.33 2.61 8.57
N ARG A 95 -7.71 1.33 8.59
CA ARG A 95 -7.19 0.32 7.69
C ARG A 95 -8.10 0.19 6.48
N TYR A 96 -7.51 -0.19 5.38
CA TYR A 96 -8.17 -0.34 4.09
C TYR A 96 -7.93 -1.75 3.57
N LEU A 97 -8.96 -2.32 2.93
CA LEU A 97 -8.90 -3.65 2.34
C LEU A 97 -8.69 -3.51 0.82
N LEU A 98 -7.76 -4.30 0.28
CA LEU A 98 -7.53 -4.45 -1.15
C LEU A 98 -8.25 -5.70 -1.64
N LEU A 99 -9.28 -5.48 -2.46
CA LEU A 99 -10.10 -6.52 -3.05
C LEU A 99 -9.75 -6.70 -4.51
N ILE A 100 -9.74 -7.95 -4.97
CA ILE A 100 -9.51 -8.31 -6.37
C ILE A 100 -10.43 -9.46 -6.79
N PRO A 101 -10.62 -9.71 -8.10
CA PRO A 101 -11.33 -10.89 -8.55
C PRO A 101 -10.60 -12.16 -8.10
N LYS A 102 -11.35 -13.14 -7.61
CA LYS A 102 -10.79 -14.41 -7.09
C LYS A 102 -9.85 -15.12 -8.07
N LYS A 103 -10.12 -15.02 -9.37
CA LYS A 103 -9.29 -15.59 -10.45
C LYS A 103 -7.88 -14.99 -10.51
N ASP A 104 -7.72 -13.74 -10.07
CA ASP A 104 -6.47 -12.99 -10.18
C ASP A 104 -5.62 -13.10 -8.90
N VAL A 105 -6.08 -13.81 -7.86
CA VAL A 105 -5.37 -13.96 -6.58
C VAL A 105 -3.96 -14.50 -6.74
N PRO A 106 -3.70 -15.57 -7.49
CA PRO A 106 -2.34 -16.07 -7.66
C PRO A 106 -1.42 -15.05 -8.32
N ALA A 107 -1.91 -14.35 -9.35
CA ALA A 107 -1.14 -13.33 -10.06
C ALA A 107 -0.84 -12.12 -9.16
N ALA A 108 -1.84 -11.65 -8.42
CA ALA A 108 -1.68 -10.52 -7.52
C ALA A 108 -0.72 -10.83 -6.37
N HIS A 109 -0.79 -12.02 -5.79
CA HIS A 109 0.16 -12.45 -4.77
C HIS A 109 1.60 -12.48 -5.32
N GLY A 110 1.80 -13.02 -6.51
CA GLY A 110 3.12 -13.01 -7.16
C GLY A 110 3.66 -11.59 -7.36
N CYS A 111 2.85 -10.67 -7.88
CA CYS A 111 3.26 -9.27 -8.05
C CYS A 111 3.64 -8.60 -6.73
N ILE A 112 2.86 -8.84 -5.66
CA ILE A 112 3.10 -8.25 -4.33
C ILE A 112 4.37 -8.84 -3.70
N GLU A 113 4.58 -10.15 -3.80
CA GLU A 113 5.76 -10.83 -3.28
C GLU A 113 7.04 -10.37 -3.99
N GLU A 114 7.00 -10.28 -5.32
CA GLU A 114 8.12 -9.77 -6.11
C GLU A 114 8.44 -8.32 -5.77
N PHE A 115 7.41 -7.47 -5.63
CA PHE A 115 7.57 -6.08 -5.22
C PHE A 115 8.29 -5.95 -3.88
N TYR A 116 7.88 -6.72 -2.87
CA TYR A 116 8.54 -6.68 -1.56
C TYR A 116 9.94 -7.28 -1.58
N THR A 117 10.18 -8.32 -2.38
CA THR A 117 11.51 -8.90 -2.58
C THR A 117 12.48 -7.88 -3.19
N GLN A 118 12.01 -7.08 -4.15
CA GLN A 118 12.81 -6.01 -4.76
C GLN A 118 12.99 -4.82 -3.83
N LYS A 119 11.96 -4.46 -3.05
CA LYS A 119 11.99 -3.31 -2.14
C LYS A 119 12.85 -3.55 -0.90
N TYR A 120 12.87 -4.78 -0.41
CA TYR A 120 13.57 -5.16 0.82
C TYR A 120 14.45 -6.41 0.63
N PRO A 121 15.50 -6.34 -0.22
CA PRO A 121 16.40 -7.47 -0.46
C PRO A 121 17.09 -7.99 0.81
N GLU A 122 17.28 -7.13 1.81
CA GLU A 122 17.85 -7.46 3.11
C GLU A 122 17.02 -8.48 3.89
N ILE A 123 15.70 -8.56 3.67
CA ILE A 123 14.85 -9.57 4.30
C ILE A 123 15.27 -10.97 3.81
N LYS A 124 15.53 -11.11 2.50
CA LYS A 124 16.01 -12.37 1.93
C LYS A 124 17.38 -12.74 2.50
N THR A 125 18.31 -11.79 2.55
CA THR A 125 19.63 -12.01 3.14
C THR A 125 19.55 -12.41 4.61
N SER A 126 18.69 -11.76 5.39
CA SER A 126 18.39 -12.09 6.79
C SER A 126 17.90 -13.54 6.94
N GLN A 127 16.94 -13.96 6.13
CA GLN A 127 16.41 -15.34 6.13
C GLN A 127 17.47 -16.37 5.71
N GLU A 128 18.27 -16.07 4.70
CA GLU A 128 19.38 -16.93 4.26
C GLU A 128 20.41 -17.12 5.40
N TRP A 129 20.77 -16.05 6.10
CA TRP A 129 21.65 -16.12 7.27
C TRP A 129 21.05 -16.98 8.37
N GLU A 130 19.79 -16.77 8.73
CA GLU A 130 19.10 -17.57 9.73
C GLU A 130 19.10 -19.07 9.36
N SER A 131 18.79 -19.40 8.11
CA SER A 131 18.83 -20.79 7.59
C SER A 131 20.21 -21.46 7.68
N GLN A 132 21.27 -20.65 7.74
CA GLN A 132 22.66 -21.08 7.85
C GLN A 132 23.17 -21.05 9.31
N GLY A 133 22.31 -20.79 10.30
CA GLY A 133 22.71 -20.63 11.70
C GLY A 133 23.51 -19.35 11.94
N ARG A 134 23.20 -18.28 11.21
CA ARG A 134 23.81 -16.96 11.37
C ARG A 134 22.78 -15.95 11.86
N CYS A 135 23.27 -14.91 12.51
CA CYS A 135 22.45 -13.81 13.00
C CYS A 135 21.76 -13.11 11.81
N PRO A 136 20.42 -13.02 11.76
CA PRO A 136 19.69 -12.34 10.69
C PRO A 136 20.02 -10.85 10.55
N ALA A 137 20.51 -10.19 11.61
CA ALA A 137 20.84 -8.76 11.56
C ALA A 137 22.24 -8.44 11.01
N CYS A 138 23.25 -9.23 11.40
CA CYS A 138 24.66 -8.90 11.07
C CYS A 138 25.44 -10.04 10.40
N GLY A 139 24.87 -11.24 10.26
CA GLY A 139 25.52 -12.38 9.63
C GLY A 139 26.54 -13.12 10.51
N TYR A 140 26.70 -12.73 11.78
CA TYR A 140 27.57 -13.43 12.73
C TYR A 140 27.12 -14.88 12.94
N CYS A 141 28.05 -15.84 12.99
CA CYS A 141 27.71 -17.25 13.24
C CYS A 141 27.20 -17.44 14.67
N VAL A 142 25.97 -17.91 14.83
CA VAL A 142 25.36 -18.11 16.15
C VAL A 142 25.09 -19.59 16.39
N GLY A 143 25.38 -20.05 17.61
CA GLY A 143 25.03 -21.40 18.03
C GLY A 143 23.52 -21.55 18.29
N PRO A 144 22.96 -22.77 18.22
CA PRO A 144 21.52 -23.02 18.39
C PRO A 144 20.96 -22.61 19.76
N ASP A 145 21.81 -22.56 20.79
CA ASP A 145 21.41 -22.20 22.17
C ASP A 145 21.65 -20.72 22.51
N MET A 146 22.13 -19.91 21.56
CA MET A 146 22.38 -18.50 21.81
C MET A 146 21.07 -17.73 21.87
N ARG A 147 20.91 -16.89 22.89
CA ARG A 147 19.73 -16.02 23.07
C ARG A 147 19.97 -14.57 22.64
N GLU A 148 21.22 -14.22 22.39
CA GLU A 148 21.64 -12.89 21.98
C GLU A 148 22.86 -13.00 21.07
N CYS A 149 22.90 -12.20 20.01
CA CYS A 149 24.08 -12.09 19.15
C CYS A 149 25.17 -11.27 19.85
N PRO A 150 26.40 -11.80 19.99
CA PRO A 150 27.48 -11.11 20.70
C PRO A 150 28.07 -9.94 19.89
N ASP A 151 27.81 -9.90 18.58
CA ASP A 151 28.34 -8.89 17.67
C ASP A 151 27.42 -7.65 17.59
N CYS A 152 26.11 -7.86 17.43
CA CYS A 152 25.14 -6.77 17.26
C CYS A 152 24.13 -6.60 18.40
N GLY A 153 24.11 -7.50 19.38
CA GLY A 153 23.16 -7.47 20.50
C GLY A 153 21.72 -7.85 20.14
N LEU A 154 21.47 -8.44 18.95
CA LEU A 154 20.14 -8.90 18.58
C LEU A 154 19.69 -10.05 19.50
N LEU A 155 18.53 -9.92 20.13
CA LEU A 155 17.91 -10.97 20.93
C LEU A 155 17.18 -11.98 20.03
N PHE A 156 17.45 -13.27 20.23
CA PHE A 156 16.77 -14.37 19.54
C PHE A 156 15.59 -14.84 20.40
N ILE A 157 14.38 -14.53 19.96
CA ILE A 157 13.15 -14.95 20.63
C ILE A 157 12.82 -16.36 20.13
N ILE A 158 13.05 -17.36 20.97
CA ILE A 158 12.59 -18.73 20.74
C ILE A 158 11.17 -18.79 21.31
N GLU A 159 10.14 -18.69 20.47
CA GLU A 159 8.78 -19.04 20.89
C GLU A 159 8.71 -20.57 21.05
N ILE A 160 8.33 -21.01 22.25
CA ILE A 160 8.22 -22.42 22.65
C ILE A 160 6.79 -22.89 22.42
#